data_AF-A0A8C3A5T9-F1
#
_entry.id   AF-A0A8C3A5T9-F1
#
_cell.length_a   1.000
_cell.length_b   1.000
_cell.length_c   1.000
_cell.angle_alpha   90.00
_cell.angle_beta   90.00
_cell.angle_gamma   90.00
#
_symmetry.space_group_name_H-M   'P 1'
#
loop_
_entity.id
_entity.type
_entity.pdbx_description
1 polymer ?
#
loop_
_entity_poly.entity_id
_entity_poly.type
_entity_poly.pdbx_seq_one_letter_code
_entity_poly.pdbx_strand_id
1 'polypeptide(L)'
;SRHLKMRVLVLVAALCVCRGALGVQVKVNGSFPLEAVKQLKELMDLDVRVSPHLAGASVATAAAAAACTNPVLPQVFRPVCRGKGAAVVFSKLVSIITSIDPCEICANPSCFGCLK
;
A
#
# COMPACT_ATOMS: atom_id res chain seq x y z
N SER A 1 -12.77 39.01 -18.81
CA SER A 1 -11.33 38.63 -18.72
C SER A 1 -10.85 38.39 -17.27
N ARG A 2 -11.03 39.32 -16.31
CA ARG A 2 -10.58 39.14 -14.90
C ARG A 2 -11.20 37.94 -14.16
N HIS A 3 -12.50 37.71 -14.31
CA HIS A 3 -13.19 36.55 -13.70
C HIS A 3 -12.72 35.20 -14.26
N LEU A 4 -12.31 35.16 -15.53
CA LEU A 4 -11.77 33.94 -16.14
C LEU A 4 -10.39 33.61 -15.56
N LYS A 5 -9.52 34.61 -15.39
CA LYS A 5 -8.21 34.44 -14.74
C LYS A 5 -8.33 33.96 -13.30
N MET A 6 -9.28 34.49 -12.54
CA MET A 6 -9.53 34.09 -11.15
C MET A 6 -10.05 32.65 -11.05
N ARG A 7 -10.94 32.22 -11.95
CA ARG A 7 -11.41 30.83 -12.04
C ARG A 7 -10.28 29.86 -12.40
N VAL A 8 -9.42 30.24 -13.35
CA VAL A 8 -8.23 29.45 -13.71
C VAL A 8 -7.27 29.34 -12.54
N LEU A 9 -7.01 30.43 -11.81
CA LEU A 9 -6.12 30.41 -10.64
C LEU A 9 -6.65 29.48 -9.53
N VAL A 10 -7.96 29.51 -9.26
CA VAL A 10 -8.60 28.62 -8.28
C VAL A 10 -8.52 27.16 -8.72
N LEU A 11 -8.76 26.87 -10.01
CA LEU A 11 -8.64 25.53 -10.58
C LEU A 11 -7.21 24.99 -10.48
N VAL A 12 -6.20 25.81 -10.82
CA VAL A 12 -4.79 25.43 -10.74
C VAL A 12 -4.39 25.21 -9.27
N ALA A 13 -4.78 26.10 -8.36
CA ALA A 13 -4.51 25.95 -6.94
C ALA A 13 -5.13 24.65 -6.37
N ALA A 14 -6.40 24.37 -6.71
CA ALA A 14 -7.07 23.14 -6.31
C ALA A 14 -6.35 21.88 -6.86
N LEU A 15 -5.96 21.89 -8.14
CA LEU A 15 -5.23 20.78 -8.76
C LEU A 15 -3.85 20.55 -8.14
N CYS A 16 -3.13 21.61 -7.76
CA CYS A 16 -1.85 21.51 -7.07
C CYS A 16 -2.00 20.91 -5.67
N VAL A 17 -3.02 21.32 -4.91
CA VAL A 17 -3.32 20.78 -3.58
C VAL A 17 -3.71 19.30 -3.66
N CYS A 18 -4.52 18.91 -4.66
CA CYS A 18 -4.88 17.51 -4.86
C CYS A 18 -3.70 16.62 -5.24
N ARG A 19 -2.66 17.17 -5.90
CA ARG A 19 -1.43 16.41 -6.22
C ARG A 19 -0.55 16.18 -4.99
N GLY A 20 -0.49 17.13 -4.05
CA GLY A 20 0.22 16.94 -2.78
C GLY A 20 -0.45 15.95 -1.83
N ALA A 21 -1.75 15.68 -2.02
CA ALA A 21 -2.51 14.70 -1.24
C ALA A 21 -2.39 13.25 -1.75
N LEU A 22 -1.78 13.04 -2.92
CA LEU A 22 -1.44 11.69 -3.40
C LEU A 22 -0.24 11.21 -2.57
N GLY A 23 -0.52 10.57 -1.43
CA GLY A 23 0.50 9.99 -0.56
C GLY A 23 1.41 8.99 -1.30
N VAL A 24 2.46 8.54 -0.61
CA VAL A 24 3.43 7.59 -1.20
C VAL A 24 2.73 6.30 -1.61
N GLN A 25 3.06 5.80 -2.79
CA GLN A 25 2.50 4.58 -3.39
C GLN A 25 3.59 3.51 -3.51
N VAL A 26 3.29 2.26 -3.20
CA VAL A 26 4.18 1.10 -3.38
C VAL A 26 3.75 0.30 -4.61
N LYS A 27 4.70 -0.06 -5.47
CA LYS A 27 4.43 -0.74 -6.75
C LYS A 27 4.83 -2.22 -6.74
N VAL A 28 3.86 -3.12 -6.80
CA VAL A 28 4.05 -4.58 -6.95
C VAL A 28 2.92 -5.15 -7.80
N ASN A 29 3.14 -5.34 -9.11
CA ASN A 29 2.08 -5.80 -10.04
C ASN A 29 0.78 -4.94 -9.97
N GLY A 30 0.94 -3.66 -9.60
CA GLY A 30 -0.13 -2.74 -9.24
C GLY A 30 0.44 -1.61 -8.39
N SER A 31 -0.36 -0.57 -8.11
CA SER A 31 0.03 0.56 -7.26
C SER A 31 -0.85 0.58 -6.00
N PHE A 32 -0.23 0.63 -4.84
CA PHE A 32 -0.90 0.50 -3.55
C PHE A 32 -0.52 1.69 -2.65
N PRO A 33 -1.45 2.35 -1.95
CA PRO A 33 -1.11 3.39 -0.99
C PRO A 33 -0.23 2.84 0.14
N LEU A 34 0.84 3.55 0.50
CA LEU A 34 1.76 3.14 1.57
C LEU A 34 1.00 2.85 2.87
N GLU A 35 0.02 3.68 3.21
CA GLU A 35 -0.79 3.50 4.40
C GLU A 35 -1.57 2.17 4.39
N ALA A 36 -2.14 1.80 3.24
CA ALA A 36 -2.79 0.51 3.10
C ALA A 36 -1.79 -0.64 3.25
N VAL A 37 -0.56 -0.49 2.73
CA VAL A 37 0.49 -1.51 2.86
C VAL A 37 0.96 -1.68 4.32
N LYS A 38 1.02 -0.59 5.11
CA LYS A 38 1.28 -0.65 6.56
C LYS A 38 0.20 -1.43 7.30
N GLN A 39 -1.07 -1.14 7.01
CA GLN A 39 -2.20 -1.88 7.58
C GLN A 39 -2.16 -3.37 7.19
N LEU A 40 -1.77 -3.68 5.95
CA LEU A 40 -1.58 -5.06 5.51
C LEU A 40 -0.48 -5.78 6.30
N LYS A 41 0.66 -5.11 6.56
CA LYS A 41 1.74 -5.66 7.39
C LYS A 41 1.25 -6.00 8.79
N GLU A 42 0.52 -5.09 9.43
CA GLU A 42 -0.06 -5.33 10.76
C GLU A 42 -0.97 -6.57 10.76
N LEU A 43 -1.85 -6.71 9.74
CA LEU A 43 -2.72 -7.87 9.61
C LEU A 43 -1.95 -9.19 9.41
N MET A 44 -0.84 -9.16 8.67
CA MET A 44 -0.01 -10.35 8.43
C MET A 44 0.86 -10.70 9.65
N ASP A 45 1.35 -9.71 10.40
CA ASP A 45 2.14 -9.93 11.61
C ASP A 45 1.30 -10.48 12.77
N LEU A 46 -0.01 -10.15 12.82
CA LEU A 46 -0.94 -10.72 13.80
C LEU A 46 -1.13 -12.24 13.60
N ASP A 47 -1.20 -12.71 12.36
CA ASP A 47 -1.37 -14.14 12.05
C ASP A 47 -0.13 -14.97 12.44
N VAL A 48 1.07 -14.42 12.19
CA VAL A 48 2.35 -15.04 12.59
C VAL A 48 2.44 -15.26 14.11
N ARG A 49 1.84 -14.38 14.91
CA ARG A 49 1.82 -14.51 16.38
C ARG A 49 0.85 -15.57 16.88
N VAL A 50 -0.23 -15.83 16.13
CA VAL A 50 -1.29 -16.77 16.54
C VAL A 50 -0.96 -18.21 16.10
N SER A 51 -0.21 -18.40 15.02
CA SER A 51 0.21 -19.73 14.56
C SER A 51 1.72 -19.83 14.27
N PRO A 52 2.57 -19.93 15.31
CA PRO A 52 4.03 -20.00 15.16
C PRO A 52 4.55 -21.35 14.62
N HIS A 53 3.66 -22.31 14.33
CA HIS A 53 4.03 -23.69 13.97
C HIS A 53 4.34 -23.91 12.47
N LEU A 54 4.11 -22.89 11.62
CA LEU A 54 4.34 -22.97 10.18
C LEU A 54 5.71 -22.35 9.82
N ALA A 55 6.38 -22.88 8.80
CA ALA A 55 7.69 -22.40 8.36
C ALA A 55 7.65 -21.78 6.96
N GLY A 56 8.31 -20.63 6.79
CA GLY A 56 8.62 -20.04 5.48
C GLY A 56 7.39 -19.76 4.59
N ALA A 57 7.39 -20.32 3.38
CA ALA A 57 6.35 -20.06 2.36
C ALA A 57 4.93 -20.45 2.83
N SER A 58 4.82 -21.45 3.71
CA SER A 58 3.54 -21.89 4.27
C SER A 58 2.91 -20.84 5.20
N VAL A 59 3.74 -20.10 5.95
CA VAL A 59 3.32 -18.97 6.80
C VAL A 59 2.80 -17.83 5.93
N ALA A 60 3.53 -17.48 4.88
CA ALA A 60 3.14 -16.40 3.97
C ALA A 60 1.80 -16.67 3.29
N THR A 61 1.53 -17.92 2.90
CA THR A 61 0.24 -18.32 2.34
C THR A 61 -0.89 -18.29 3.37
N ALA A 62 -0.63 -18.73 4.60
CA ALA A 62 -1.62 -18.69 5.68
C ALA A 62 -1.97 -17.24 6.06
N ALA A 63 -0.95 -16.40 6.28
CA ALA A 63 -1.11 -14.98 6.59
C ALA A 63 -1.84 -14.22 5.49
N ALA A 64 -1.56 -14.54 4.21
CA ALA A 64 -2.29 -13.93 3.10
C ALA A 64 -3.76 -14.39 3.03
N ALA A 65 -4.03 -15.67 3.30
CA ALA A 65 -5.40 -16.18 3.37
C ALA A 65 -6.18 -15.54 4.54
N ALA A 66 -5.56 -15.42 5.72
CA ALA A 66 -6.12 -14.76 6.90
C ALA A 66 -6.36 -13.26 6.64
N ALA A 67 -5.42 -12.56 6.00
CA ALA A 67 -5.61 -11.18 5.59
C ALA A 67 -6.80 -11.03 4.62
N CYS A 68 -6.97 -11.97 3.68
CA CYS A 68 -8.06 -11.94 2.70
C CYS A 68 -9.46 -12.18 3.30
N THR A 69 -9.56 -12.89 4.42
CA THR A 69 -10.83 -13.08 5.14
C THR A 69 -11.07 -12.01 6.21
N ASN A 70 -10.07 -11.18 6.52
CA ASN A 70 -10.19 -10.15 7.54
C ASN A 70 -11.15 -9.02 7.09
N PRO A 71 -12.17 -8.67 7.90
CA PRO A 71 -13.14 -7.64 7.53
C PRO A 71 -12.52 -6.24 7.39
N VAL A 72 -11.44 -5.95 8.12
CA VAL A 72 -10.77 -4.63 8.06
C VAL A 72 -9.69 -4.55 6.98
N LEU A 73 -9.52 -5.58 6.14
CA LEU A 73 -8.59 -5.53 5.01
C LEU A 73 -8.90 -4.32 4.11
N PRO A 74 -7.91 -3.45 3.82
CA PRO A 74 -8.10 -2.30 2.93
C PRO A 74 -8.66 -2.72 1.56
N GLN A 75 -9.68 -1.98 1.08
CA GLN A 75 -10.46 -2.37 -0.10
C GLN A 75 -9.61 -2.55 -1.37
N VAL A 76 -8.53 -1.77 -1.47
CA VAL A 76 -7.52 -1.83 -2.54
C VAL A 76 -6.90 -3.23 -2.72
N PHE A 77 -6.86 -4.07 -1.68
CA PHE A 77 -6.34 -5.44 -1.78
C PHE A 77 -7.39 -6.51 -2.14
N ARG A 78 -8.68 -6.18 -2.11
CA ARG A 78 -9.75 -7.13 -2.43
C ARG A 78 -9.60 -7.77 -3.82
N PRO A 79 -9.19 -7.03 -4.88
CA PRO A 79 -8.89 -7.65 -6.17
C PRO A 79 -7.73 -8.63 -6.13
N VAL A 80 -6.71 -8.38 -5.31
CA VAL A 80 -5.54 -9.26 -5.15
C VAL A 80 -5.95 -10.61 -4.58
N CYS A 81 -6.85 -10.62 -3.59
CA CYS A 81 -7.39 -11.83 -2.97
C CYS A 81 -8.18 -12.73 -3.94
N ARG A 82 -8.69 -12.20 -5.04
CA ARG A 82 -9.37 -13.00 -6.07
C ARG A 82 -8.41 -13.72 -7.01
N GLY A 83 -7.12 -13.34 -7.01
CA GLY A 83 -6.09 -13.96 -7.83
C GLY A 83 -5.35 -15.10 -7.11
N LYS A 84 -4.74 -16.00 -7.88
CA LYS A 84 -3.95 -17.14 -7.36
C LYS A 84 -2.60 -16.74 -6.72
N GLY A 85 -2.24 -15.45 -6.74
CA GLY A 85 -0.93 -14.93 -6.35
C GLY A 85 -0.94 -14.00 -5.12
N ALA A 86 -2.01 -14.00 -4.32
CA ALA A 86 -2.16 -13.06 -3.21
C ALA A 86 -0.99 -13.14 -2.20
N ALA A 87 -0.56 -14.35 -1.84
CA ALA A 87 0.58 -14.55 -0.95
C ALA A 87 1.87 -13.90 -1.48
N VAL A 88 2.16 -14.08 -2.77
CA VAL A 88 3.37 -13.50 -3.40
C VAL A 88 3.30 -11.98 -3.41
N VAL A 89 2.14 -11.41 -3.77
CA VAL A 89 1.95 -9.96 -3.81
C VAL A 89 2.07 -9.35 -2.43
N PHE A 90 1.37 -9.92 -1.43
CA PHE A 90 1.37 -9.42 -0.06
C PHE A 90 2.74 -9.55 0.60
N SER A 91 3.41 -10.70 0.48
CA SER A 91 4.77 -10.87 1.01
C SER A 91 5.75 -9.87 0.41
N LYS A 92 5.65 -9.58 -0.88
CA LYS A 92 6.52 -8.59 -1.54
C LYS A 92 6.20 -7.16 -1.13
N LEU A 93 4.93 -6.82 -0.95
CA LEU A 93 4.51 -5.51 -0.45
C LEU A 93 5.01 -5.28 0.98
N VAL A 94 4.82 -6.26 1.86
CA VAL A 94 5.27 -6.19 3.25
C VAL A 94 6.79 -6.13 3.32
N SER A 95 7.51 -6.98 2.58
CA SER A 95 8.98 -6.98 2.62
C SER A 95 9.61 -5.65 2.19
N ILE A 96 8.97 -4.91 1.27
CA ILE A 96 9.40 -3.56 0.88
C ILE A 96 9.34 -2.58 2.06
N ILE A 97 8.40 -2.73 2.99
CA ILE A 97 8.18 -1.82 4.13
C ILE A 97 8.60 -2.41 5.49
N THR A 98 9.32 -3.54 5.51
CA THR A 98 9.73 -4.18 6.77
C THR A 98 10.99 -3.55 7.37
N SER A 99 11.91 -3.00 6.56
CA SER A 99 13.06 -2.21 7.07
C SER A 99 12.63 -0.79 7.49
N ILE A 100 13.55 0.04 8.02
CA ILE A 100 13.34 1.49 8.25
C ILE A 100 12.53 2.05 7.08
N ASP A 101 11.25 2.42 7.32
CA ASP A 101 10.21 2.53 6.29
C ASP A 101 10.74 3.20 5.03
N PRO A 102 11.23 2.44 4.03
CA PRO A 102 12.06 3.03 2.99
C PRO A 102 11.19 3.77 1.98
N CYS A 103 9.86 3.66 2.10
CA CYS A 103 8.91 4.50 1.40
C CYS A 103 8.64 5.84 2.10
N GLU A 104 8.84 5.96 3.43
CA GLU A 104 8.73 7.25 4.15
C GLU A 104 9.93 8.14 3.82
N ILE A 105 11.13 7.56 3.78
CA ILE A 105 12.37 8.27 3.41
C ILE A 105 12.70 8.18 1.92
N CYS A 106 11.80 7.60 1.10
CA CYS A 106 11.95 7.50 -0.34
C CYS A 106 13.27 6.84 -0.82
N ALA A 107 13.74 5.85 -0.06
CA ALA A 107 14.95 5.08 -0.27
C ALA A 107 14.74 3.74 -0.98
N ASN A 108 13.50 3.35 -1.32
CA ASN A 108 13.21 2.16 -2.11
C ASN A 108 12.57 2.52 -3.47
N PRO A 109 13.09 1.98 -4.60
CA PRO A 109 12.62 2.32 -5.96
C PRO A 109 11.19 1.85 -6.25
N SER A 110 10.62 1.01 -5.40
CA SER A 110 9.22 0.58 -5.50
C SER A 110 8.25 1.65 -4.99
N CYS A 111 8.74 2.71 -4.35
CA CYS A 111 7.94 3.78 -3.76
C CYS A 111 7.85 4.99 -4.73
N PHE A 112 6.64 5.48 -4.99
CA PHE A 112 6.33 6.56 -5.94
C PHE A 112 5.50 7.65 -5.24
N GLY A 113 5.46 8.85 -5.81
CA GLY A 113 4.72 9.98 -5.21
C GLY A 113 5.49 10.73 -4.11
N CYS A 114 6.74 10.34 -3.88
CA CYS A 114 7.66 11.09 -3.04
C CYS A 114 7.93 12.51 -3.58
N LEU A 115 7.75 13.52 -2.73
CA LEU A 115 8.28 14.87 -2.97
C LEU A 115 9.79 14.80 -2.69
N LYS A 116 10.61 15.13 -3.70
CA LYS A 116 12.05 15.34 -3.51
C LYS A 116 12.32 16.74 -2.98
#